data_AF-A0A959EJ56-F1
#
_entry.id   AF-A0A959EJ56-F1
#
_cell.length_a   1.000
_cell.length_b   1.000
_cell.length_c   1.000
_cell.angle_alpha   90.00
_cell.angle_beta   90.00
_cell.angle_gamma   90.00
#
_symmetry.space_group_name_H-M   'P 1'
#
loop_
_entity.id
_entity.type
_entity.pdbx_description
1 polymer ?
#
loop_
_entity_poly.entity_id
_entity_poly.type
_entity_poly.pdbx_seq_one_letter_code
_entity_poly.pdbx_strand_id
1 'polypeptide(L)'
;MKKHRLFKLSGSIFLPFLAIIAKAEEPPPLPEIHEVVVLAPNVEKYGKFEASVSLSATFANPYDYSQVAVSAAFTSPSGQVVAVDGFFMQDYVLNTSTGNLSSVGTGEFRVRFSPDETGGWRFTASVTDADGTAVSEVHTFQCVDISTPANHGFLRTGSSNYLQFDDGAPYIAIGENIAWQIPGNNPYLNYSSWLNGLIGNGGNYFRLWHAHWGLGIEWSAGNGFEGLRRYKQTNCFYQDWLFDHCAQNGVYIMLALQHHGPVSTQVNPNWNDSPYNVANGGPCQNTFEFFTNEEAREHTKNRYRYIVARWGYARSIL
;
A
#
# COMPACT_ATOMS: atom_id res chain seq x y z
N MET A 1 38.20 -74.95 48.64
CA MET A 1 39.01 -75.11 47.42
C MET A 1 38.82 -73.88 46.52
N LYS A 2 39.94 -73.29 46.10
CA LYS A 2 40.17 -72.32 45.00
C LYS A 2 39.43 -70.98 45.00
N LYS A 3 40.15 -69.99 45.57
CA LYS A 3 40.13 -68.55 45.22
C LYS A 3 40.40 -68.38 43.71
N HIS A 4 39.69 -67.47 43.04
CA HIS A 4 40.13 -66.85 41.78
C HIS A 4 40.11 -65.33 41.95
N ARG A 5 41.29 -64.74 41.85
CA ARG A 5 41.55 -63.30 41.72
C ARG A 5 41.10 -62.86 40.33
N LEU A 6 40.45 -61.70 40.22
CA LEU A 6 40.55 -60.88 39.02
C LEU A 6 40.85 -59.42 39.37
N PHE A 7 41.74 -58.87 38.55
CA PHE A 7 42.52 -57.65 38.73
C PHE A 7 41.68 -56.37 38.63
N LYS A 8 41.99 -55.38 39.47
CA LYS A 8 41.65 -53.98 39.20
C LYS A 8 42.63 -53.46 38.14
N LEU A 9 42.13 -53.13 36.95
CA LEU A 9 42.81 -52.24 36.01
C LEU A 9 42.18 -50.86 36.12
N SER A 10 42.93 -49.90 36.62
CA SER A 10 42.64 -48.47 36.54
C SER A 10 43.02 -47.96 35.15
N GLY A 11 42.03 -47.75 34.28
CA GLY A 11 42.20 -47.05 33.01
C GLY A 11 41.52 -45.68 33.08
N SER A 12 42.31 -44.62 33.23
CA SER A 12 41.81 -43.25 33.07
C SER A 12 41.62 -42.97 31.58
N ILE A 13 40.36 -42.89 31.13
CA ILE A 13 40.01 -42.45 29.77
C ILE A 13 40.07 -40.92 29.76
N PHE A 14 41.09 -40.36 29.11
CA PHE A 14 41.17 -38.94 28.81
C PHE A 14 40.28 -38.67 27.59
N LEU A 15 39.05 -38.19 27.79
CA LEU A 15 38.26 -37.59 26.71
C LEU A 15 38.76 -36.16 26.47
N PRO A 16 39.25 -35.81 25.28
CA PRO A 16 39.51 -34.41 24.98
C PRO A 16 38.17 -33.69 24.86
N PHE A 17 37.93 -32.71 25.74
CA PHE A 17 36.87 -31.74 25.55
C PHE A 17 37.22 -30.92 24.30
N LEU A 18 36.59 -31.25 23.17
CA LEU A 18 36.59 -30.40 22.00
C LEU A 18 35.63 -29.24 22.31
N ALA A 19 36.18 -28.08 22.68
CA ALA A 19 35.39 -26.87 22.83
C ALA A 19 34.85 -26.47 21.44
N ILE A 20 33.55 -26.70 21.22
CA ILE A 20 32.83 -26.12 20.09
C ILE A 20 32.72 -24.63 20.41
N ILE A 21 33.61 -23.83 19.84
CA ILE A 21 33.43 -22.38 19.81
C ILE A 21 32.27 -22.15 18.84
N ALA A 22 31.08 -21.90 19.38
CA ALA A 22 29.99 -21.35 18.59
C ALA A 22 30.48 -20.01 18.04
N LYS A 23 30.65 -19.92 16.72
CA LYS A 23 30.92 -18.66 16.05
C LYS A 23 29.69 -17.78 16.34
N ALA A 24 29.87 -16.67 17.04
CA ALA A 24 28.81 -15.70 17.19
C ALA A 24 28.37 -15.31 15.77
N GLU A 25 27.09 -15.49 15.46
CA GLU A 25 26.51 -14.93 14.23
C GLU A 25 26.73 -13.42 14.28
N GLU A 26 27.35 -12.87 13.23
CA GLU A 26 27.42 -11.43 13.08
C GLU A 26 25.98 -10.90 13.06
N PRO A 27 25.68 -9.80 13.78
CA PRO A 27 24.35 -9.23 13.73
C PRO A 27 24.00 -8.95 12.25
N PRO A 28 22.74 -9.22 11.84
CA PRO A 28 22.30 -8.91 10.49
C PRO A 28 22.64 -7.45 10.14
N PRO A 29 22.99 -7.17 8.87
CA PRO A 29 23.35 -5.81 8.47
C PRO A 29 22.17 -4.87 8.72
N LEU A 30 22.47 -3.68 9.26
CA LEU A 30 21.50 -2.60 9.36
C LEU A 30 20.87 -2.33 7.98
N PRO A 31 19.62 -1.85 7.94
CA PRO A 31 19.02 -1.47 6.67
C PRO A 31 19.82 -0.33 6.03
N GLU A 32 19.79 -0.26 4.71
CA GLU A 32 20.55 0.71 3.91
C GLU A 32 19.67 1.25 2.78
N ILE A 33 19.75 2.55 2.51
CA ILE A 33 19.14 3.18 1.34
C ILE A 33 20.25 3.40 0.32
N HIS A 34 20.13 2.77 -0.85
CA HIS A 34 21.11 2.82 -1.93
C HIS A 34 20.90 4.01 -2.84
N GLU A 35 19.64 4.32 -3.15
CA GLU A 35 19.28 5.37 -4.09
C GLU A 35 17.86 5.86 -3.84
N VAL A 36 17.64 7.16 -3.99
CA VAL A 36 16.31 7.77 -4.05
C VAL A 36 16.20 8.56 -5.35
N VAL A 37 15.27 8.18 -6.23
CA VAL A 37 15.05 8.85 -7.52
C VAL A 37 13.72 9.58 -7.52
N VAL A 38 13.77 10.91 -7.59
CA VAL A 38 12.58 11.75 -7.82
C VAL A 38 12.13 11.58 -9.27
N LEU A 39 10.91 11.09 -9.49
CA LEU A 39 10.43 10.74 -10.84
C LEU A 39 10.00 11.96 -11.66
N ALA A 40 9.58 13.03 -10.98
CA ALA A 40 9.25 14.31 -11.60
C ALA A 40 9.78 15.48 -10.74
N PRO A 41 10.75 16.27 -11.22
CA PRO A 41 11.36 17.34 -10.42
C PRO A 41 10.46 18.56 -10.25
N ASN A 42 9.42 18.71 -11.09
CA ASN A 42 8.41 19.75 -10.98
C ASN A 42 7.05 19.10 -10.77
N VAL A 43 6.37 19.47 -9.69
CA VAL A 43 5.07 18.94 -9.30
C VAL A 43 4.12 20.11 -9.13
N GLU A 44 2.97 20.04 -9.76
CA GLU A 44 1.93 21.04 -9.58
C GLU A 44 1.44 21.04 -8.12
N LYS A 45 1.04 22.19 -7.58
CA LYS A 45 0.36 22.25 -6.28
C LYS A 45 -0.89 21.35 -6.30
N TYR A 46 -1.04 20.50 -5.30
CA TYR A 46 -2.00 19.40 -5.19
C TYR A 46 -1.83 18.27 -6.23
N GLY A 47 -0.71 18.26 -6.95
CA GLY A 47 -0.32 17.21 -7.89
C GLY A 47 0.30 15.99 -7.20
N LYS A 48 0.73 15.02 -8.01
CA LYS A 48 1.43 13.82 -7.57
C LYS A 48 2.93 14.05 -7.54
N PHE A 49 3.52 14.08 -6.36
CA PHE A 49 4.95 13.81 -6.18
C PHE A 49 5.15 12.29 -6.02
N GLU A 50 6.19 11.76 -6.66
CA GLU A 50 6.59 10.35 -6.50
C GLU A 50 8.12 10.21 -6.56
N ALA A 51 8.67 9.39 -5.66
CA ALA A 51 10.08 8.99 -5.70
C ALA A 51 10.23 7.48 -5.46
N SER A 52 11.19 6.87 -6.16
CA SER A 52 11.67 5.51 -5.87
C SER A 52 12.62 5.50 -4.68
N VAL A 53 12.61 4.41 -3.93
CA VAL A 53 13.58 4.16 -2.84
C VAL A 53 14.16 2.76 -3.03
N SER A 54 15.40 2.70 -3.52
CA SER A 54 16.18 1.48 -3.59
C SER A 54 16.85 1.24 -2.23
N LEU A 55 16.70 0.04 -1.68
CA LEU A 55 17.13 -0.25 -0.31
C LEU A 55 17.49 -1.73 -0.11
N SER A 56 18.18 -2.01 0.99
CA SER A 56 18.31 -3.33 1.59
C SER A 56 17.79 -3.29 3.02
N ALA A 57 16.98 -4.27 3.39
CA ALA A 57 16.39 -4.42 4.73
C ALA A 57 15.95 -5.87 4.93
N THR A 58 15.76 -6.29 6.18
CA THR A 58 15.34 -7.64 6.55
C THR A 58 13.81 -7.74 6.62
N PHE A 59 13.18 -8.38 5.62
CA PHE A 59 11.73 -8.65 5.62
C PHE A 59 11.35 -9.87 4.77
N ALA A 60 10.24 -10.52 5.12
CA ALA A 60 9.63 -11.60 4.33
C ALA A 60 8.39 -11.14 3.54
N ASN A 61 7.75 -10.07 3.99
CA ASN A 61 6.61 -9.46 3.33
C ASN A 61 6.84 -7.95 3.16
N PRO A 62 7.02 -7.44 1.94
CA PRO A 62 7.28 -6.01 1.72
C PRO A 62 6.06 -5.12 1.99
N TYR A 63 4.89 -5.73 2.23
CA TYR A 63 3.66 -5.05 2.61
C TYR A 63 3.44 -5.01 4.13
N ASP A 64 4.28 -5.67 4.92
CA ASP A 64 4.17 -5.73 6.38
C ASP A 64 4.97 -4.58 7.02
N TYR A 65 4.25 -3.54 7.46
CA TYR A 65 4.86 -2.35 8.05
C TYR A 65 5.53 -2.60 9.42
N SER A 66 5.36 -3.78 10.02
CA SER A 66 6.11 -4.19 11.21
C SER A 66 7.43 -4.90 10.88
N GLN A 67 7.61 -5.35 9.63
CA GLN A 67 8.86 -5.95 9.14
C GLN A 67 9.71 -4.93 8.39
N VAL A 68 9.09 -4.13 7.54
CA VAL A 68 9.76 -3.07 6.78
C VAL A 68 8.84 -1.86 6.66
N ALA A 69 9.25 -0.75 7.24
CA ALA A 69 8.55 0.53 7.16
C ALA A 69 9.40 1.54 6.40
N VAL A 70 9.00 1.83 5.16
CA VAL A 70 9.52 2.98 4.41
C VAL A 70 8.66 4.19 4.73
N SER A 71 9.28 5.36 4.93
CA SER A 71 8.55 6.64 5.08
C SER A 71 9.36 7.80 4.51
N ALA A 72 8.71 8.94 4.29
CA ALA A 72 9.38 10.17 3.92
C ALA A 72 8.88 11.37 4.73
N ALA A 73 9.81 12.25 5.11
CA ALA A 73 9.52 13.50 5.82
C ALA A 73 9.71 14.69 4.88
N PHE A 74 8.62 15.31 4.46
CA PHE A 74 8.57 16.45 3.55
C PHE A 74 8.58 17.75 4.34
N THR A 75 9.42 18.71 3.95
CA THR A 75 9.50 20.06 4.50
C THR A 75 9.06 21.07 3.44
N SER A 76 8.02 21.83 3.73
CA SER A 76 7.48 22.88 2.87
C SER A 76 8.43 24.08 2.77
N PRO A 77 8.23 24.99 1.81
CA PRO A 77 8.99 26.25 1.74
C PRO A 77 8.85 27.11 3.00
N SER A 78 7.69 27.10 3.65
CA SER A 78 7.45 27.74 4.95
C SER A 78 8.05 27.00 6.15
N GLY A 79 8.57 25.79 5.96
CA GLY A 79 9.22 24.99 7.00
C GLY A 79 8.31 24.01 7.73
N GLN A 80 7.05 23.85 7.30
CA GLN A 80 6.15 22.84 7.86
C GLN A 80 6.61 21.44 7.47
N VAL A 81 6.60 20.50 8.41
CA VAL A 81 7.02 19.11 8.17
C VAL A 81 5.81 18.18 8.16
N VAL A 82 5.71 17.36 7.12
CA VAL A 82 4.70 16.32 6.96
C VAL A 82 5.38 14.99 6.70
N ALA A 83 5.09 13.98 7.51
CA ALA A 83 5.56 12.62 7.30
C ALA A 83 4.49 11.78 6.62
N VAL A 84 4.89 10.96 5.65
CA VAL A 84 4.00 10.00 4.97
C VAL A 84 4.65 8.62 4.93
N ASP A 85 3.81 7.59 4.97
CA ASP A 85 4.23 6.21 4.76
C ASP A 85 4.63 6.01 3.28
N GLY A 86 5.69 5.26 3.07
CA GLY A 86 6.02 4.63 1.78
C GLY A 86 5.32 3.29 1.64
N PHE A 87 5.46 2.67 0.47
CA PHE A 87 4.81 1.40 0.14
C PHE A 87 5.59 0.64 -0.92
N PHE A 88 5.43 -0.69 -0.95
CA PHE A 88 5.94 -1.52 -2.03
C PHE A 88 4.95 -1.59 -3.20
N MET A 89 5.47 -1.57 -4.43
CA MET A 89 4.66 -1.83 -5.61
C MET A 89 5.39 -2.58 -6.70
N GLN A 90 4.62 -3.27 -7.54
CA GLN A 90 5.04 -3.77 -8.85
C GLN A 90 4.50 -2.82 -9.92
N ASP A 91 5.36 -2.38 -10.82
CA ASP A 91 4.97 -1.53 -11.95
C ASP A 91 4.58 -2.35 -13.19
N TYR A 92 3.80 -1.76 -14.09
CA TYR A 92 3.29 -2.41 -15.29
C TYR A 92 3.23 -1.48 -16.50
N VAL A 93 3.37 -2.07 -17.68
CA VAL A 93 2.95 -1.42 -18.94
C VAL A 93 1.52 -1.85 -19.27
N LEU A 94 0.64 -0.87 -19.44
CA LEU A 94 -0.74 -1.07 -19.88
C LEU A 94 -0.86 -1.03 -21.40
N ASN A 95 -1.38 -2.10 -21.99
CA ASN A 95 -1.82 -2.08 -23.38
C ASN A 95 -3.23 -1.47 -23.45
N THR A 96 -3.37 -0.24 -23.94
CA THR A 96 -4.64 0.50 -23.95
C THR A 96 -5.67 -0.03 -24.96
N SER A 97 -5.30 -0.93 -25.86
CA SER A 97 -6.26 -1.56 -26.79
C SER A 97 -6.94 -2.79 -26.18
N THR A 98 -6.24 -3.50 -25.28
CA THR A 98 -6.70 -4.77 -24.69
C THR A 98 -6.95 -4.67 -23.18
N GLY A 99 -6.38 -3.66 -22.53
CA GLY A 99 -6.33 -3.51 -21.09
C GLY A 99 -5.33 -4.43 -20.38
N ASN A 100 -4.55 -5.24 -21.11
CA ASN A 100 -3.59 -6.18 -20.51
C ASN A 100 -2.40 -5.46 -19.88
N LEU A 101 -1.87 -6.05 -18.81
CA LEU A 101 -0.70 -5.56 -18.07
C LEU A 101 0.50 -6.47 -18.29
N SER A 102 1.66 -5.87 -18.51
CA SER A 102 2.97 -6.54 -18.53
C SER A 102 3.85 -5.99 -17.43
N SER A 103 4.33 -6.83 -16.51
CA SER A 103 5.14 -6.39 -15.36
C SER A 103 6.48 -5.79 -15.78
N VAL A 104 6.94 -4.77 -15.06
CA VAL A 104 8.23 -4.10 -15.24
C VAL A 104 9.10 -4.28 -13.99
N GLY A 105 10.29 -4.87 -14.14
CA GLY A 105 11.17 -5.15 -13.01
C GLY A 105 10.59 -6.17 -12.03
N THR A 106 11.06 -6.15 -10.78
CA THR A 106 10.69 -7.12 -9.70
C THR A 106 9.91 -6.47 -8.55
N GLY A 107 9.47 -5.23 -8.74
CA GLY A 107 8.88 -4.40 -7.70
C GLY A 107 9.90 -3.66 -6.85
N GLU A 108 9.43 -2.59 -6.21
CA GLU A 108 10.26 -1.59 -5.55
C GLU A 108 9.45 -0.78 -4.54
N PHE A 109 10.15 -0.07 -3.64
CA PHE A 109 9.52 0.86 -2.72
C PHE A 109 9.34 2.24 -3.34
N ARG A 110 8.26 2.89 -2.95
CA ARG A 110 7.84 4.21 -3.39
C ARG A 110 7.39 5.05 -2.21
N VAL A 111 7.58 6.36 -2.35
CA VAL A 111 6.89 7.36 -1.53
C VAL A 111 6.10 8.28 -2.46
N ARG A 112 4.87 8.62 -2.07
CA ARG A 112 3.99 9.54 -2.79
C ARG A 112 3.52 10.65 -1.86
N PHE A 113 3.41 11.86 -2.40
CA PHE A 113 3.01 13.04 -1.65
C PHE A 113 2.26 14.02 -2.55
N SER A 114 1.51 14.94 -1.97
CA SER A 114 0.86 16.03 -2.70
C SER A 114 1.21 17.38 -2.06
N PRO A 115 2.08 18.20 -2.70
CA PRO A 115 2.51 19.47 -2.12
C PRO A 115 1.38 20.51 -2.17
N ASP A 116 1.25 21.32 -1.12
CA ASP A 116 0.18 22.33 -0.98
C ASP A 116 0.69 23.78 -0.96
N GLU A 117 2.00 23.97 -1.12
CA GLU A 117 2.67 25.28 -1.09
C GLU A 117 3.64 25.38 -2.27
N THR A 118 3.53 26.42 -3.08
CA THR A 118 4.44 26.63 -4.21
C THR A 118 5.82 27.05 -3.71
N GLY A 119 6.88 26.54 -4.34
CA GLY A 119 8.26 26.75 -3.89
C GLY A 119 9.07 25.47 -3.81
N GLY A 120 10.30 25.60 -3.32
CA GLY A 120 11.24 24.49 -3.17
C GLY A 120 10.89 23.64 -1.95
N TRP A 121 10.54 22.38 -2.18
CA TRP A 121 10.35 21.38 -1.14
C TRP A 121 11.61 20.56 -0.93
N ARG A 122 11.79 20.09 0.30
CA ARG A 122 12.88 19.19 0.69
C ARG A 122 12.29 17.95 1.34
N PHE A 123 12.90 16.79 1.17
CA PHE A 123 12.50 15.60 1.92
C PHE A 123 13.67 14.66 2.18
N THR A 124 13.53 13.82 3.20
CA THR A 124 14.37 12.64 3.41
C THR A 124 13.49 11.39 3.34
N ALA A 125 14.04 10.29 2.85
CA ALA A 125 13.44 8.97 2.95
C ALA A 125 14.05 8.22 4.15
N SER A 126 13.29 7.32 4.75
CA SER A 126 13.78 6.40 5.77
C SER A 126 13.24 5.00 5.56
N VAL A 127 14.01 4.01 5.99
CA VAL A 127 13.60 2.60 6.06
C VAL A 127 13.90 2.10 7.46
N THR A 128 12.94 1.42 8.08
CA THR A 128 13.08 0.76 9.37
C THR A 128 12.72 -0.71 9.24
N ASP A 129 13.56 -1.59 9.75
CA ASP A 129 13.28 -3.01 9.94
C ASP A 129 13.54 -3.42 11.41
N ALA A 130 13.65 -4.71 11.68
CA ALA A 130 13.92 -5.22 13.02
C ALA A 130 15.30 -4.84 13.57
N ASP A 131 16.25 -4.52 12.70
CA ASP A 131 17.67 -4.34 13.03
C ASP A 131 18.01 -2.85 13.21
N GLY A 132 17.26 -1.93 12.60
CA GLY A 132 17.36 -0.51 12.88
C GLY A 132 16.65 0.39 11.87
N THR A 133 17.16 1.62 11.74
CA THR A 133 16.64 2.62 10.81
C THR A 133 17.78 3.26 10.02
N ALA A 134 17.61 3.36 8.70
CA ALA A 134 18.43 4.20 7.83
C ALA A 134 17.63 5.40 7.31
N VAL A 135 18.34 6.49 7.06
CA VAL A 135 17.77 7.75 6.55
C VAL A 135 18.66 8.23 5.40
N SER A 136 18.04 8.64 4.29
CA SER A 136 18.75 9.18 3.13
C SER A 136 19.30 10.58 3.40
N GLU A 137 20.16 11.07 2.50
CA GLU A 137 20.38 12.51 2.37
C GLU A 137 19.10 13.28 2.02
N VAL A 138 19.19 14.61 2.03
CA VAL A 138 18.09 15.49 1.65
C VAL A 138 17.96 15.56 0.13
N HIS A 139 16.76 15.29 -0.36
CA HIS A 139 16.37 15.46 -1.76
C HIS A 139 15.44 16.66 -1.92
N THR A 140 15.30 17.16 -3.15
CA THR A 140 14.50 18.35 -3.44
C THR A 140 13.61 18.15 -4.66
N PHE A 141 12.51 18.89 -4.69
CA PHE A 141 11.68 19.07 -5.88
C PHE A 141 11.02 20.45 -5.83
N GLN A 142 10.49 20.90 -6.96
CA GLN A 142 9.81 22.17 -7.07
C GLN A 142 8.30 21.96 -7.11
N CYS A 143 7.58 22.60 -6.20
CA CYS A 143 6.14 22.77 -6.34
C CYS A 143 5.86 24.01 -7.20
N VAL A 144 5.18 23.82 -8.33
CA VAL A 144 4.79 24.88 -9.27
C VAL A 144 3.31 25.23 -9.12
N ASP A 145 2.92 26.41 -9.62
CA ASP A 145 1.53 26.83 -9.62
C ASP A 145 0.64 25.89 -10.44
N ILE A 146 -0.65 25.93 -10.13
CA ILE A 146 -1.67 25.18 -10.83
C ILE A 146 -1.79 25.65 -12.28
N SER A 147 -1.71 24.70 -13.20
CA SER A 147 -1.79 24.82 -14.65
C SER A 147 -2.85 23.87 -15.26
N THR A 148 -3.15 22.75 -14.61
CA THR A 148 -4.18 21.80 -15.02
C THR A 148 -5.56 22.38 -14.73
N PRO A 149 -6.44 22.57 -15.73
CA PRO A 149 -7.74 23.20 -15.51
C PRO A 149 -8.65 22.48 -14.51
N ALA A 150 -8.57 21.15 -14.44
CA ALA A 150 -9.34 20.34 -13.50
C ALA A 150 -8.74 20.28 -12.09
N ASN A 151 -7.62 20.96 -11.83
CA ASN A 151 -6.98 20.98 -10.53
C ASN A 151 -7.49 22.15 -9.67
N HIS A 152 -8.40 21.83 -8.77
CA HIS A 152 -8.94 22.74 -7.77
C HIS A 152 -8.40 22.43 -6.35
N GLY A 153 -7.43 21.50 -6.25
CA GLY A 153 -7.01 20.91 -4.98
C GLY A 153 -7.97 19.84 -4.46
N PHE A 154 -7.94 19.61 -3.15
CA PHE A 154 -8.76 18.60 -2.49
C PHE A 154 -10.14 19.13 -2.12
N LEU A 155 -11.11 18.23 -2.03
CA LEU A 155 -12.43 18.55 -1.49
C LEU A 155 -12.38 18.66 0.04
N ARG A 156 -13.02 19.70 0.57
CA ARG A 156 -13.08 20.07 1.98
C ARG A 156 -14.51 20.27 2.42
N THR A 157 -14.74 20.09 3.70
CA THR A 157 -15.94 20.60 4.37
C THR A 157 -15.81 22.12 4.52
N GLY A 158 -16.84 22.86 4.10
CA GLY A 158 -16.91 24.31 4.26
C GLY A 158 -17.70 24.74 5.49
N SER A 159 -18.00 26.03 5.59
CA SER A 159 -18.92 26.59 6.59
C SER A 159 -20.41 26.35 6.27
N SER A 160 -20.70 25.71 5.14
CA SER A 160 -22.06 25.38 4.67
C SER A 160 -22.27 23.86 4.64
N ASN A 161 -23.47 23.42 4.24
CA ASN A 161 -23.78 22.01 4.05
C ASN A 161 -23.21 21.43 2.73
N TYR A 162 -22.43 22.20 1.98
CA TYR A 162 -21.84 21.79 0.71
C TYR A 162 -20.33 21.59 0.84
N LEU A 163 -19.80 20.69 0.01
CA LEU A 163 -18.35 20.55 -0.18
C LEU A 163 -17.82 21.70 -1.03
N GLN A 164 -16.57 22.05 -0.81
CA GLN A 164 -15.83 23.01 -1.61
C GLN A 164 -14.41 22.52 -1.84
N PHE A 165 -13.79 22.98 -2.91
CA PHE A 165 -12.38 22.73 -3.19
C PHE A 165 -11.46 23.64 -2.35
N ASP A 166 -10.16 23.34 -2.34
CA ASP A 166 -9.14 24.17 -1.68
C ASP A 166 -9.07 25.58 -2.28
N ASP A 167 -9.41 25.76 -3.57
CA ASP A 167 -9.55 27.08 -4.21
C ASP A 167 -10.86 27.82 -3.89
N GLY A 168 -11.74 27.20 -3.10
CA GLY A 168 -13.04 27.74 -2.69
C GLY A 168 -14.19 27.48 -3.68
N ALA A 169 -13.95 26.84 -4.83
CA ALA A 169 -15.01 26.49 -5.76
C ALA A 169 -16.00 25.49 -5.13
N PRO A 170 -17.32 25.68 -5.29
CA PRO A 170 -18.31 24.77 -4.73
C PRO A 170 -18.32 23.44 -5.50
N TYR A 171 -18.67 22.35 -4.82
CA TYR A 171 -18.79 21.04 -5.43
C TYR A 171 -20.13 20.38 -5.12
N ILE A 172 -20.80 19.92 -6.18
CA ILE A 172 -22.01 19.09 -6.11
C ILE A 172 -21.71 17.81 -6.89
N ALA A 173 -21.78 16.67 -6.19
CA ALA A 173 -21.59 15.36 -6.79
C ALA A 173 -22.81 14.99 -7.65
N ILE A 174 -22.55 14.69 -8.92
CA ILE A 174 -23.52 14.16 -9.89
C ILE A 174 -22.91 12.86 -10.40
N GLY A 175 -23.50 11.73 -10.04
CA GLY A 175 -22.82 10.48 -10.27
C GLY A 175 -23.62 9.21 -10.08
N GLU A 176 -22.93 8.11 -10.35
CA GLU A 176 -23.48 6.76 -10.38
C GLU A 176 -22.71 5.78 -9.46
N ASN A 177 -23.33 4.65 -9.20
CA ASN A 177 -22.71 3.58 -8.44
C ASN A 177 -21.99 2.60 -9.40
N ILE A 178 -20.77 2.96 -9.83
CA ILE A 178 -19.92 2.17 -10.76
C ILE A 178 -18.95 1.28 -9.96
N ALA A 179 -19.51 0.31 -9.23
CA ALA A 179 -18.80 -0.34 -8.13
C ALA A 179 -17.74 -1.39 -8.53
N TRP A 180 -17.93 -2.11 -9.64
CA TRP A 180 -16.97 -3.11 -10.15
C TRP A 180 -17.17 -3.32 -11.66
N GLN A 181 -16.11 -3.78 -12.33
CA GLN A 181 -16.16 -4.14 -13.75
C GLN A 181 -17.10 -5.32 -14.01
N ILE A 182 -17.59 -5.48 -15.25
CA ILE A 182 -18.38 -6.66 -15.62
C ILE A 182 -17.52 -7.91 -15.41
N PRO A 183 -18.03 -8.97 -14.76
CA PRO A 183 -17.29 -10.21 -14.56
C PRO A 183 -16.74 -10.76 -15.88
N GLY A 184 -15.44 -11.08 -15.91
CA GLY A 184 -14.74 -11.57 -17.10
C GLY A 184 -14.25 -10.49 -18.06
N ASN A 185 -14.65 -9.23 -17.89
CA ASN A 185 -14.13 -8.11 -18.66
C ASN A 185 -12.89 -7.49 -18.02
N ASN A 186 -12.08 -6.83 -18.85
CA ASN A 186 -10.92 -6.09 -18.38
C ASN A 186 -11.34 -4.79 -17.66
N PRO A 187 -10.81 -4.51 -16.44
CA PRO A 187 -11.16 -3.32 -15.69
C PRO A 187 -10.91 -2.01 -16.46
N TYR A 188 -9.74 -1.87 -17.09
CA TYR A 188 -9.39 -0.66 -17.85
C TYR A 188 -10.40 -0.40 -18.97
N LEU A 189 -10.74 -1.41 -19.78
CA LEU A 189 -11.67 -1.24 -20.89
C LEU A 189 -13.07 -0.82 -20.42
N ASN A 190 -13.55 -1.42 -19.32
CA ASN A 190 -14.85 -1.07 -18.75
C ASN A 190 -14.85 0.33 -18.15
N TYR A 191 -13.96 0.64 -17.22
CA TYR A 191 -13.93 1.95 -16.58
C TYR A 191 -13.63 3.08 -17.57
N SER A 192 -12.75 2.86 -18.56
CA SER A 192 -12.51 3.86 -19.63
C SER A 192 -13.80 4.16 -20.40
N SER A 193 -14.52 3.14 -20.86
CA SER A 193 -15.78 3.33 -21.58
C SER A 193 -16.87 3.98 -20.73
N TRP A 194 -17.00 3.55 -19.47
CA TRP A 194 -18.05 4.04 -18.57
C TRP A 194 -17.81 5.48 -18.15
N LEU A 195 -16.57 5.82 -17.80
CA LEU A 195 -16.22 7.20 -17.41
C LEU A 195 -16.33 8.16 -18.59
N ASN A 196 -15.97 7.74 -19.82
CA ASN A 196 -16.24 8.56 -21.00
C ASN A 196 -17.74 8.88 -21.15
N GLY A 197 -18.62 7.88 -20.91
CA GLY A 197 -20.06 8.09 -20.91
C GLY A 197 -20.53 9.01 -19.79
N LEU A 198 -20.04 8.81 -18.57
CA LEU A 198 -20.38 9.63 -17.40
C LEU A 198 -19.99 11.10 -17.62
N ILE A 199 -18.74 11.35 -18.01
CA ILE A 199 -18.19 12.69 -18.29
C ILE A 199 -18.98 13.35 -19.43
N GLY A 200 -19.24 12.61 -20.52
CA GLY A 200 -20.01 13.11 -21.67
C GLY A 200 -21.44 13.53 -21.34
N ASN A 201 -21.99 13.06 -20.21
CA ASN A 201 -23.31 13.43 -19.71
C ASN A 201 -23.26 14.38 -18.50
N GLY A 202 -22.09 14.97 -18.19
CA GLY A 202 -21.91 15.93 -17.11
C GLY A 202 -21.80 15.31 -15.71
N GLY A 203 -21.61 14.00 -15.60
CA GLY A 203 -21.30 13.33 -14.35
C GLY A 203 -19.85 13.59 -13.91
N ASN A 204 -19.64 13.75 -12.60
CA ASN A 204 -18.36 14.11 -11.99
C ASN A 204 -18.03 13.26 -10.77
N TYR A 205 -18.77 12.18 -10.54
CA TYR A 205 -18.66 11.37 -9.34
C TYR A 205 -19.04 9.91 -9.60
N PHE A 206 -18.36 8.98 -8.94
CA PHE A 206 -18.86 7.61 -8.81
C PHE A 206 -18.37 6.92 -7.54
N ARG A 207 -18.99 5.79 -7.22
CA ARG A 207 -18.55 4.91 -6.11
C ARG A 207 -17.83 3.68 -6.64
N LEU A 208 -16.62 3.42 -6.16
CA LEU A 208 -15.80 2.23 -6.46
C LEU A 208 -15.73 1.30 -5.25
N TRP A 209 -15.81 -0.02 -5.44
CA TRP A 209 -15.66 -0.99 -4.35
C TRP A 209 -14.33 -1.74 -4.43
N HIS A 210 -13.64 -1.86 -3.29
CA HIS A 210 -12.61 -2.88 -3.06
C HIS A 210 -13.24 -4.26 -2.82
N ALA A 211 -14.08 -4.72 -3.73
CA ALA A 211 -14.63 -6.07 -3.71
C ALA A 211 -13.65 -7.06 -4.33
N HIS A 212 -13.57 -8.28 -3.79
CA HIS A 212 -12.65 -9.30 -4.30
C HIS A 212 -13.00 -9.79 -5.74
N TRP A 213 -14.23 -9.57 -6.20
CA TRP A 213 -14.65 -9.77 -7.60
C TRP A 213 -14.46 -8.53 -8.50
N GLY A 214 -13.99 -7.42 -7.92
CA GLY A 214 -13.72 -6.15 -8.58
C GLY A 214 -12.24 -5.77 -8.47
N LEU A 215 -11.98 -4.52 -8.06
CA LEU A 215 -10.64 -3.96 -7.85
C LEU A 215 -10.14 -4.07 -6.39
N GLY A 216 -10.74 -4.95 -5.57
CA GLY A 216 -10.23 -5.25 -4.23
C GLY A 216 -8.80 -5.77 -4.28
N ILE A 217 -7.98 -5.40 -3.30
CA ILE A 217 -6.53 -5.70 -3.31
C ILE A 217 -6.14 -6.87 -2.42
N GLU A 218 -7.03 -7.33 -1.54
CA GLU A 218 -6.75 -8.40 -0.57
C GLU A 218 -7.93 -9.38 -0.52
N TRP A 219 -7.61 -10.67 -0.61
CA TRP A 219 -8.54 -11.77 -0.42
C TRP A 219 -7.78 -13.06 -0.08
N SER A 220 -8.50 -14.14 0.19
CA SER A 220 -7.91 -15.49 0.29
C SER A 220 -7.16 -15.86 -0.99
N ALA A 221 -6.08 -16.63 -0.86
CA ALA A 221 -5.20 -16.99 -1.96
C ALA A 221 -5.97 -17.71 -3.09
N GLY A 222 -5.70 -17.31 -4.34
CA GLY A 222 -6.43 -17.77 -5.52
C GLY A 222 -6.94 -16.61 -6.37
N ASN A 223 -7.29 -16.86 -7.65
CA ASN A 223 -7.74 -15.80 -8.59
C ASN A 223 -6.79 -14.57 -8.66
N GLY A 224 -5.49 -14.81 -8.49
CA GLY A 224 -4.44 -13.78 -8.47
C GLY A 224 -4.30 -13.02 -7.15
N PHE A 225 -5.00 -13.41 -6.09
CA PHE A 225 -4.71 -12.96 -4.72
C PHE A 225 -3.69 -13.88 -4.06
N GLU A 226 -2.85 -13.30 -3.21
CA GLU A 226 -1.78 -13.99 -2.48
C GLU A 226 -2.11 -14.27 -1.01
N GLY A 227 -3.31 -13.90 -0.55
CA GLY A 227 -3.72 -14.07 0.84
C GLY A 227 -3.69 -12.77 1.65
N LEU A 228 -3.94 -12.92 2.96
CA LEU A 228 -3.99 -11.81 3.90
C LEU A 228 -2.64 -11.06 3.94
N ARG A 229 -2.70 -9.72 3.97
CA ARG A 229 -1.54 -8.82 4.01
C ARG A 229 -0.63 -8.88 2.77
N ARG A 230 -1.10 -9.43 1.66
CA ARG A 230 -0.40 -9.41 0.35
C ARG A 230 -1.32 -8.82 -0.70
N TYR A 231 -0.93 -7.68 -1.26
CA TYR A 231 -1.83 -6.86 -2.07
C TYR A 231 -1.66 -7.13 -3.57
N LYS A 232 -2.79 -7.42 -4.24
CA LYS A 232 -2.86 -7.76 -5.67
C LYS A 232 -2.47 -6.57 -6.54
N GLN A 233 -1.19 -6.54 -6.96
CA GLN A 233 -0.58 -5.39 -7.62
C GLN A 233 -1.21 -5.03 -8.96
N THR A 234 -1.76 -5.98 -9.72
CA THR A 234 -2.49 -5.70 -10.95
C THR A 234 -3.75 -4.87 -10.69
N ASN A 235 -4.50 -5.18 -9.63
CA ASN A 235 -5.65 -4.39 -9.21
C ASN A 235 -5.24 -3.02 -8.68
N CYS A 236 -4.10 -2.93 -8.00
CA CYS A 236 -3.58 -1.65 -7.56
C CYS A 236 -3.15 -0.76 -8.75
N PHE A 237 -2.53 -1.33 -9.78
CA PHE A 237 -2.11 -0.60 -10.97
C PHE A 237 -3.30 -0.05 -11.77
N TYR A 238 -4.36 -0.85 -11.96
CA TYR A 238 -5.60 -0.34 -12.57
C TYR A 238 -6.19 0.85 -11.79
N GLN A 239 -6.05 0.87 -10.47
CA GLN A 239 -6.49 1.98 -9.64
C GLN A 239 -5.58 3.19 -9.73
N ASP A 240 -4.25 3.01 -9.81
CA ASP A 240 -3.33 4.12 -10.10
C ASP A 240 -3.76 4.85 -11.39
N TRP A 241 -3.99 4.09 -12.47
CA TRP A 241 -4.50 4.65 -13.72
C TRP A 241 -5.86 5.32 -13.55
N LEU A 242 -6.80 4.67 -12.85
CA LEU A 242 -8.16 5.18 -12.68
C LEU A 242 -8.17 6.50 -11.92
N PHE A 243 -7.37 6.63 -10.87
CA PHE A 243 -7.29 7.82 -10.03
C PHE A 243 -6.63 8.98 -10.78
N ASP A 244 -5.56 8.72 -11.53
CA ASP A 244 -4.94 9.70 -12.42
C ASP A 244 -5.93 10.16 -13.51
N HIS A 245 -6.62 9.22 -14.16
CA HIS A 245 -7.60 9.51 -15.19
C HIS A 245 -8.76 10.36 -14.65
N CYS A 246 -9.24 10.05 -13.44
CA CYS A 246 -10.29 10.83 -12.79
C CYS A 246 -9.82 12.24 -12.42
N ALA A 247 -8.61 12.38 -11.87
CA ALA A 247 -8.04 13.69 -11.52
C ALA A 247 -7.83 14.61 -12.75
N GLN A 248 -7.48 14.03 -13.90
CA GLN A 248 -7.34 14.76 -15.16
C GLN A 248 -8.67 15.23 -15.74
N ASN A 249 -9.77 14.54 -15.42
CA ASN A 249 -11.10 14.80 -15.99
C ASN A 249 -12.08 15.42 -14.99
N GLY A 250 -11.63 15.79 -13.79
CA GLY A 250 -12.51 16.37 -12.76
C GLY A 250 -13.59 15.41 -12.25
N VAL A 251 -13.30 14.11 -12.23
CA VAL A 251 -14.17 13.06 -11.68
C VAL A 251 -13.65 12.66 -10.30
N TYR A 252 -14.57 12.45 -9.35
CA TYR A 252 -14.25 12.11 -7.97
C TYR A 252 -14.83 10.76 -7.57
N ILE A 253 -14.18 10.09 -6.62
CA ILE A 253 -14.40 8.69 -6.32
C ILE A 253 -14.68 8.54 -4.83
N MET A 254 -15.85 8.01 -4.49
CA MET A 254 -16.05 7.41 -3.17
C MET A 254 -15.46 6.00 -3.20
N LEU A 255 -14.32 5.83 -2.54
CA LEU A 255 -13.63 4.55 -2.47
C LEU A 255 -14.12 3.74 -1.26
N ALA A 256 -14.94 2.73 -1.51
CA ALA A 256 -15.39 1.81 -0.48
C ALA A 256 -14.29 0.75 -0.20
N LEU A 257 -13.49 0.99 0.83
CA LEU A 257 -12.35 0.14 1.24
C LEU A 257 -12.75 -1.24 1.78
N GLN A 258 -14.01 -1.42 2.16
CA GLN A 258 -14.54 -2.65 2.72
C GLN A 258 -16.01 -2.78 2.36
N HIS A 259 -16.44 -3.95 1.89
CA HIS A 259 -17.85 -4.29 1.73
C HIS A 259 -18.32 -5.24 2.84
N HIS A 260 -19.64 -5.45 2.96
CA HIS A 260 -20.26 -6.18 4.07
C HIS A 260 -20.05 -7.70 4.02
N GLY A 261 -19.96 -8.27 2.81
CA GLY A 261 -19.89 -9.72 2.58
C GLY A 261 -18.85 -10.47 3.43
N PRO A 262 -17.58 -10.00 3.53
CA PRO A 262 -16.51 -10.67 4.26
C PRO A 262 -16.68 -10.72 5.77
N VAL A 263 -17.70 -10.04 6.31
CA VAL A 263 -18.07 -10.02 7.73
C VAL A 263 -19.56 -10.32 7.93
N SER A 264 -20.19 -10.96 6.94
CA SER A 264 -21.62 -11.30 6.93
C SER A 264 -21.80 -12.81 6.85
N THR A 265 -22.70 -13.35 7.67
CA THR A 265 -23.18 -14.74 7.62
C THR A 265 -24.57 -14.87 7.00
N GLN A 266 -25.23 -13.76 6.66
CA GLN A 266 -26.64 -13.76 6.23
C GLN A 266 -26.86 -13.06 4.88
N VAL A 267 -26.38 -11.83 4.73
CA VAL A 267 -26.59 -11.02 3.51
C VAL A 267 -25.35 -11.09 2.64
N ASN A 268 -25.49 -11.66 1.44
CA ASN A 268 -24.39 -11.91 0.49
C ASN A 268 -23.13 -12.45 1.20
N PRO A 269 -23.26 -13.55 1.97
CA PRO A 269 -22.23 -13.97 2.91
C PRO A 269 -20.97 -14.43 2.17
N ASN A 270 -19.82 -13.89 2.57
CA ASN A 270 -18.51 -14.33 2.11
C ASN A 270 -17.60 -14.74 3.28
N TRP A 271 -18.16 -14.90 4.50
CA TRP A 271 -17.39 -15.24 5.70
C TRP A 271 -16.60 -16.55 5.56
N ASN A 272 -17.20 -17.57 4.94
CA ASN A 272 -16.55 -18.87 4.79
C ASN A 272 -15.26 -18.79 3.97
N ASP A 273 -15.19 -17.86 3.01
CA ASP A 273 -14.02 -17.64 2.15
C ASP A 273 -13.17 -16.43 2.58
N SER A 274 -13.56 -15.73 3.66
CA SER A 274 -12.89 -14.54 4.15
C SER A 274 -11.49 -14.88 4.65
N PRO A 275 -10.44 -14.12 4.26
CA PRO A 275 -9.08 -14.38 4.74
C PRO A 275 -8.92 -14.09 6.25
N TYR A 276 -9.89 -13.44 6.88
CA TYR A 276 -9.90 -13.23 8.33
C TYR A 276 -10.44 -14.43 9.11
N ASN A 277 -11.12 -15.36 8.44
CA ASN A 277 -11.64 -16.58 9.07
C ASN A 277 -10.49 -17.56 9.35
N VAL A 278 -10.45 -18.14 10.55
CA VAL A 278 -9.45 -19.13 10.95
C VAL A 278 -9.39 -20.36 10.05
N ALA A 279 -10.51 -20.73 9.42
CA ALA A 279 -10.56 -21.82 8.44
C ALA A 279 -9.67 -21.53 7.21
N ASN A 280 -9.38 -20.25 6.95
CA ASN A 280 -8.55 -19.77 5.84
C ASN A 280 -7.18 -19.23 6.32
N GLY A 281 -6.81 -19.49 7.58
CA GLY A 281 -5.55 -19.02 8.18
C GLY A 281 -5.61 -17.62 8.79
N GLY A 282 -6.79 -17.01 8.90
CA GLY A 282 -6.98 -15.73 9.59
C GLY A 282 -7.12 -15.85 11.12
N PRO A 283 -7.20 -14.73 11.84
CA PRO A 283 -7.22 -14.73 13.31
C PRO A 283 -8.61 -14.94 13.94
N CYS A 284 -9.70 -14.88 13.18
CA CYS A 284 -11.05 -14.80 13.72
C CYS A 284 -11.84 -16.12 13.58
N GLN A 285 -12.48 -16.55 14.67
CA GLN A 285 -13.36 -17.73 14.70
C GLN A 285 -14.76 -17.42 14.14
N ASN A 286 -15.20 -16.17 14.23
CA ASN A 286 -16.52 -15.72 13.77
C ASN A 286 -16.47 -14.26 13.25
N THR A 287 -17.55 -13.81 12.62
CA THR A 287 -17.62 -12.48 11.97
C THR A 287 -17.46 -11.31 12.93
N PHE A 288 -17.92 -11.42 14.19
CA PHE A 288 -17.88 -10.31 15.14
C PHE A 288 -16.46 -10.04 15.65
N GLU A 289 -15.62 -11.08 15.69
CA GLU A 289 -14.22 -10.96 16.06
C GLU A 289 -13.41 -10.11 15.08
N PHE A 290 -13.86 -9.91 13.84
CA PHE A 290 -13.24 -8.93 12.94
C PHE A 290 -13.13 -7.53 13.57
N PHE A 291 -14.09 -7.15 14.41
CA PHE A 291 -14.14 -5.83 15.05
C PHE A 291 -13.41 -5.77 16.39
N THR A 292 -13.16 -6.91 17.04
CA THR A 292 -12.65 -6.96 18.42
C THR A 292 -11.29 -7.65 18.56
N ASN A 293 -10.95 -8.59 17.69
CA ASN A 293 -9.67 -9.29 17.69
C ASN A 293 -8.53 -8.31 17.35
N GLU A 294 -7.50 -8.27 18.20
CA GLU A 294 -6.40 -7.31 18.06
C GLU A 294 -5.60 -7.55 16.78
N GLU A 295 -5.31 -8.81 16.44
CA GLU A 295 -4.58 -9.16 15.22
C GLU A 295 -5.39 -8.78 13.96
N ALA A 296 -6.71 -9.02 13.94
CA ALA A 296 -7.56 -8.60 12.83
C ALA A 296 -7.55 -7.07 12.63
N ARG A 297 -7.55 -6.31 13.73
CA ARG A 297 -7.46 -4.84 13.70
C ARG A 297 -6.11 -4.39 13.17
N GLU A 298 -5.01 -5.02 13.57
CA GLU A 298 -3.67 -4.68 13.07
C GLU A 298 -3.51 -5.03 11.58
N HIS A 299 -4.02 -6.17 11.13
CA HIS A 299 -4.03 -6.53 9.70
C HIS A 299 -4.84 -5.53 8.87
N THR A 300 -6.01 -5.10 9.37
CA THR A 300 -6.84 -4.09 8.72
C THR A 300 -6.13 -2.73 8.66
N LYS A 301 -5.51 -2.28 9.76
CA LYS A 301 -4.72 -1.05 9.81
C LYS A 301 -3.55 -1.10 8.83
N ASN A 302 -2.83 -2.21 8.76
CA ASN A 302 -1.72 -2.40 7.82
C ASN A 302 -2.19 -2.19 6.37
N ARG A 303 -3.35 -2.77 6.00
CA ARG A 303 -3.94 -2.55 4.68
C ARG A 303 -4.34 -1.10 4.46
N TYR A 304 -4.94 -0.43 5.43
CA TYR A 304 -5.29 0.98 5.28
C TYR A 304 -4.07 1.89 5.20
N ARG A 305 -2.99 1.60 5.94
CA ARG A 305 -1.70 2.28 5.77
C ARG A 305 -1.17 2.13 4.36
N TYR A 306 -1.20 0.92 3.79
CA TYR A 306 -0.81 0.70 2.39
C TYR A 306 -1.64 1.53 1.40
N ILE A 307 -2.97 1.54 1.57
CA ILE A 307 -3.90 2.29 0.72
C ILE A 307 -3.63 3.79 0.81
N VAL A 308 -3.42 4.32 2.02
CA VAL A 308 -3.10 5.74 2.23
C VAL A 308 -1.71 6.08 1.69
N ALA A 309 -0.70 5.23 1.90
CA ALA A 309 0.64 5.42 1.36
C ALA A 309 0.65 5.46 -0.17
N ARG A 310 -0.11 4.57 -0.82
CA ARG A 310 -0.17 4.48 -2.28
C ARG A 310 -1.04 5.55 -2.92
N TRP A 311 -2.16 5.93 -2.29
CA TRP A 311 -3.21 6.73 -2.93
C TRP A 311 -3.66 7.97 -2.14
N GLY A 312 -3.14 8.22 -0.95
CA GLY A 312 -3.52 9.38 -0.13
C GLY A 312 -3.18 10.74 -0.77
N TYR A 313 -2.28 10.76 -1.76
CA TYR A 313 -2.01 11.94 -2.59
C TYR A 313 -3.14 12.27 -3.58
N ALA A 314 -4.00 11.30 -3.91
CA ALA A 314 -4.90 11.40 -5.04
C ALA A 314 -6.11 12.28 -4.70
N ARG A 315 -6.10 13.52 -5.19
CA ARG A 315 -7.20 14.48 -5.03
C ARG A 315 -8.53 14.07 -5.67
N SER A 316 -8.54 13.01 -6.47
CA SER A 316 -9.75 12.41 -7.05
C SER A 316 -10.46 11.44 -6.09
N ILE A 317 -9.90 11.14 -4.91
CA ILE A 317 -10.54 10.29 -3.88
C ILE A 317 -11.20 11.18 -2.81
N LEU A 318 -12.41 10.79 -2.41
CA LEU A 318 -13.22 11.38 -1.34
C LEU A 318 -13.18 10.57 -0.05
#